data_AF-A0A077PBI3-F1
#
_entry.id   AF-A0A077PBI3-F1
#
_cell.length_a   1.000
_cell.length_b   1.000
_cell.length_c   1.000
_cell.angle_alpha   90.00
_cell.angle_beta   90.00
_cell.angle_gamma   90.00
#
_symmetry.space_group_name_H-M   'P 1'
#
loop_
_entity.id
_entity.type
_entity.pdbx_description
1 polymer ?
#
loop_
_entity_poly.entity_id
_entity_poly.type
_entity_poly.pdbx_seq_one_letter_code
_entity_poly.pdbx_strand_id
1 'polypeptide(L)'
;MWPFKRKAAETRSITIDELFSLAGILNTKSGEYVSPSTAEGLPAVMNAVTVISEAVATMPCYLYRVQHQNGKESREWLSDHPVDYLLNECPNDCQTPFQFKRTLMRHCLLNGNAYAVIVWGRDGQPQSLHPYPPSAVVAQRLSDHRFAYTITEPYSGKVKTYLQEEILHLRYATEDGFLGSSPVTICRETLGLGLAQQRHGASIMKDGMMAAGVIKAADWLDGIKGNKTLEALERYKGARNAGKTPILEGGMEYQQLGMSNQDAEWLASRRFTIDDKSGVMCPNEAREREGLSPREGGDEFSQAWKQTVEIKKQPEGKA
;
A
#
# COMPACT_ATOMS: atom_id res chain seq x y z
N MET A 1 6.50 -53.79 -36.50
CA MET A 1 6.57 -53.28 -35.11
C MET A 1 7.65 -52.22 -35.06
N TRP A 2 7.28 -50.94 -34.95
CA TRP A 2 8.19 -49.79 -34.96
C TRP A 2 8.17 -49.15 -33.56
N PRO A 3 9.31 -48.90 -32.89
CA PRO A 3 9.29 -48.52 -31.47
C PRO A 3 9.26 -46.99 -31.33
N PHE A 4 8.07 -46.41 -31.15
CA PHE A 4 7.97 -45.04 -30.64
C PHE A 4 8.05 -45.07 -29.11
N LYS A 5 9.25 -44.85 -28.57
CA LYS A 5 9.41 -44.48 -27.16
C LYS A 5 8.78 -43.09 -26.98
N ARG A 6 7.66 -42.99 -26.25
CA ARG A 6 7.14 -41.68 -25.81
C ARG A 6 8.23 -40.98 -25.01
N LYS A 7 8.63 -39.78 -25.44
CA LYS A 7 9.50 -38.91 -24.64
C LYS A 7 8.81 -38.67 -23.29
N ALA A 8 9.53 -38.85 -22.19
CA ALA A 8 9.05 -38.52 -20.87
C ALA A 8 8.60 -37.04 -20.85
N ALA A 9 7.48 -36.76 -20.18
CA ALA A 9 7.00 -35.41 -20.00
C ALA A 9 8.10 -34.60 -19.30
N GLU A 10 8.64 -33.60 -20.00
CA GLU A 10 9.65 -32.69 -19.50
C GLU A 10 8.98 -31.82 -18.42
N THR A 11 9.21 -32.14 -17.15
CA THR A 11 8.76 -31.31 -16.02
C THR A 11 9.61 -30.05 -15.99
N ARG A 12 9.20 -29.04 -16.75
CA ARG A 12 9.78 -27.70 -16.61
C ARG A 12 9.31 -27.12 -15.29
N SER A 13 10.25 -26.73 -14.43
CA SER A 13 9.93 -25.94 -13.25
C SER A 13 9.41 -24.59 -13.72
N ILE A 14 8.11 -24.39 -13.63
CA ILE A 14 7.47 -23.10 -13.94
C ILE A 14 8.01 -22.10 -12.93
N THR A 15 8.62 -21.02 -13.41
CA THR A 15 9.05 -19.94 -12.52
C THR A 15 7.81 -19.23 -11.96
N ILE A 16 7.94 -18.61 -10.79
CA ILE A 16 6.82 -17.90 -10.15
C ILE A 16 6.24 -16.82 -11.09
N ASP A 17 7.09 -16.21 -11.93
CA ASP A 17 6.68 -15.24 -12.96
C ASP A 17 5.89 -15.88 -14.10
N GLU A 18 6.27 -17.08 -14.56
CA GLU A 18 5.49 -17.82 -15.55
C GLU A 18 4.14 -18.27 -14.98
N LEU A 19 4.08 -18.66 -13.71
CA LEU A 19 2.84 -19.02 -13.04
C LEU A 19 1.91 -17.81 -12.89
N PHE A 20 2.44 -16.65 -12.51
CA PHE A 20 1.66 -15.42 -12.42
C PHE A 20 1.20 -14.91 -13.78
N SER A 21 2.04 -14.97 -14.81
CA SER A 21 1.64 -14.60 -16.17
C SER A 21 0.58 -15.55 -16.75
N LEU A 22 0.68 -16.87 -16.47
CA LEU A 22 -0.32 -17.86 -16.83
C LEU A 22 -1.65 -17.65 -16.08
N ALA A 23 -1.59 -17.17 -14.84
CA ALA A 23 -2.75 -16.79 -14.04
C ALA A 23 -3.35 -15.42 -14.42
N GLY A 24 -2.80 -14.74 -15.44
CA GLY A 24 -3.24 -13.40 -15.85
C GLY A 24 -2.91 -12.30 -14.85
N ILE A 25 -2.09 -12.59 -13.84
CA ILE A 25 -1.59 -11.62 -12.87
C ILE A 25 -0.37 -10.97 -13.53
N LEU A 26 -0.58 -9.81 -14.14
CA LEU A 26 0.52 -8.99 -14.66
C LEU A 26 1.49 -8.71 -13.50
N ASN A 27 2.71 -9.25 -13.56
CA ASN A 27 3.78 -8.86 -12.65
C ASN A 27 4.38 -7.51 -13.09
N THR A 28 5.10 -6.81 -12.20
CA THR A 28 5.77 -5.55 -12.56
C THR A 28 6.95 -5.83 -13.49
N LYS A 29 7.38 -4.86 -14.29
CA LYS A 29 8.56 -5.08 -15.15
C LYS A 29 9.85 -5.20 -14.33
N SER A 30 9.86 -4.74 -13.08
CA SER A 30 10.94 -4.98 -12.13
C SER A 30 10.96 -6.40 -11.57
N GLY A 31 9.95 -7.25 -11.84
CA GLY A 31 9.85 -8.61 -11.32
C GLY A 31 9.36 -8.71 -9.88
N GLU A 32 9.05 -7.59 -9.23
CA GLU A 32 8.56 -7.57 -7.85
C GLU A 32 7.04 -7.67 -7.75
N TYR A 33 6.58 -8.56 -6.88
CA TYR A 33 5.16 -8.79 -6.65
C TYR A 33 4.55 -7.69 -5.77
N VAL A 34 3.60 -6.95 -6.33
CA VAL A 34 2.90 -5.86 -5.66
C VAL A 34 1.49 -6.31 -5.27
N SER A 35 1.22 -6.25 -3.97
CA SER A 35 -0.07 -6.52 -3.34
C SER A 35 -0.35 -5.44 -2.30
N PRO A 36 -1.59 -5.28 -1.81
CA PRO A 36 -1.91 -4.34 -0.73
C PRO A 36 -0.94 -4.42 0.45
N SER A 37 -0.62 -5.64 0.92
CA SER A 37 0.28 -5.85 2.05
C SER A 37 1.74 -5.55 1.72
N THR A 38 2.23 -5.88 0.52
CA THR A 38 3.60 -5.53 0.12
C THR A 38 3.75 -4.04 -0.16
N ALA A 39 2.72 -3.39 -0.71
CA ALA A 39 2.67 -1.95 -0.93
C ALA A 39 2.71 -1.16 0.38
N GLU A 40 1.98 -1.58 1.41
CA GLU A 40 2.07 -0.99 2.76
C GLU A 40 3.45 -1.15 3.40
N GLY A 41 4.26 -2.10 2.94
CA GLY A 41 5.66 -2.22 3.36
C GLY A 41 6.52 -1.01 2.98
N LEU A 42 6.08 -0.19 2.01
CA LEU A 42 6.71 1.09 1.70
C LEU A 42 6.18 2.17 2.67
N PRO A 43 7.05 2.81 3.48
CA PRO A 43 6.61 3.79 4.49
C PRO A 43 5.74 4.92 3.94
N ALA A 44 6.04 5.35 2.72
CA ALA A 44 5.28 6.40 2.05
C ALA A 44 3.83 6.02 1.73
N VAL A 45 3.60 4.77 1.30
CA VAL A 45 2.25 4.27 1.03
C VAL A 45 1.49 4.14 2.34
N MET A 46 2.13 3.57 3.37
CA MET A 46 1.54 3.44 4.70
C MET A 46 1.12 4.81 5.26
N ASN A 47 1.99 5.81 5.18
CA ASN A 47 1.71 7.16 5.66
C ASN A 47 0.59 7.82 4.86
N ALA A 48 0.64 7.79 3.53
CA ALA A 48 -0.39 8.39 2.68
C ALA A 48 -1.78 7.77 2.92
N VAL A 49 -1.86 6.44 2.97
CA VAL A 49 -3.10 5.72 3.27
C VAL A 49 -3.61 6.09 4.67
N THR A 50 -2.71 6.17 5.65
CA THR A 50 -3.06 6.52 7.03
C THR A 50 -3.62 7.94 7.11
N VAL A 51 -2.90 8.94 6.61
CA VAL A 51 -3.32 10.35 6.62
C VAL A 51 -4.67 10.54 5.97
N ILE A 52 -4.88 9.98 4.77
CA ILE A 52 -6.16 10.11 4.06
C ILE A 52 -7.29 9.39 4.83
N SER A 53 -7.03 8.15 5.29
CA SER A 53 -8.05 7.38 6.00
C SER A 53 -8.46 7.99 7.32
N GLU A 54 -7.53 8.57 8.07
CA GLU A 54 -7.78 9.23 9.35
C GLU A 54 -8.48 10.57 9.14
N ALA A 55 -8.05 11.37 8.14
CA ALA A 55 -8.70 12.63 7.80
C ALA A 55 -10.17 12.44 7.39
N VAL A 56 -10.50 11.38 6.64
CA VAL A 56 -11.89 11.05 6.32
C VAL A 56 -12.65 10.53 7.54
N ALA A 57 -11.98 9.76 8.40
CA ALA A 57 -12.61 9.19 9.58
C ALA A 57 -12.97 10.22 10.66
N THR A 58 -12.25 11.34 10.74
CA THR A 58 -12.58 12.43 11.68
C THR A 58 -13.78 13.27 11.22
N MET A 59 -14.16 13.20 9.94
CA MET A 59 -15.26 14.01 9.41
C MET A 59 -16.62 13.39 9.80
N PRO A 60 -17.52 14.16 10.45
CA PRO A 60 -18.90 13.74 10.67
C PRO A 60 -19.67 13.70 9.35
N CYS A 61 -20.61 12.76 9.24
CA CYS A 61 -21.46 12.59 8.07
C CYS A 61 -22.90 12.95 8.44
N TYR A 62 -23.32 14.18 8.14
CA TYR A 62 -24.66 14.65 8.47
C TYR A 62 -25.68 14.31 7.39
N LEU A 63 -26.83 13.78 7.80
CA LEU A 63 -27.94 13.50 6.89
C LEU A 63 -28.86 14.73 6.74
N TYR A 64 -29.00 15.24 5.52
CA TYR A 64 -29.90 16.36 5.24
C TYR A 64 -31.13 15.91 4.45
N ARG A 65 -32.32 16.39 4.85
CA ARG A 65 -33.53 16.37 4.03
C ARG A 65 -33.54 17.59 3.14
N VAL A 66 -33.56 17.38 1.83
CA VAL A 66 -33.75 18.46 0.86
C VAL A 66 -35.26 18.69 0.72
N GLN A 67 -35.70 19.89 1.05
CA GLN A 67 -37.08 20.33 0.83
C GLN A 67 -37.08 21.43 -0.23
N HIS A 68 -38.04 21.37 -1.16
CA HIS A 68 -38.27 22.45 -2.11
C HIS A 68 -39.55 23.19 -1.68
N GLN A 69 -39.39 24.35 -1.06
CA GLN A 69 -40.53 25.23 -0.74
C GLN A 69 -40.40 26.52 -1.55
N ASN A 70 -41.45 26.91 -2.27
CA ASN A 70 -41.53 28.14 -3.07
C ASN A 70 -40.35 28.36 -4.03
N GLY A 71 -39.88 27.29 -4.69
CA GLY A 71 -38.76 27.37 -5.65
C GLY A 71 -37.38 27.61 -5.04
N LYS A 72 -37.25 27.57 -3.71
CA LYS A 72 -35.96 27.58 -2.99
C LYS A 72 -35.70 26.22 -2.36
N GLU A 73 -34.48 25.74 -2.53
CA GLU A 73 -33.96 24.56 -1.83
C GLU A 73 -33.62 24.94 -0.39
N SER A 74 -34.29 24.32 0.58
CA SER A 74 -33.89 24.33 1.98
C SER A 74 -33.36 22.95 2.36
N ARG A 75 -32.31 22.93 3.20
CA ARG A 75 -31.70 21.71 3.73
C ARG A 75 -31.89 21.68 5.23
N GLU A 76 -32.60 20.67 5.71
CA GLU A 76 -32.86 20.44 7.13
C GLU A 76 -32.00 19.27 7.59
N TRP A 77 -31.21 19.46 8.65
CA TRP A 77 -30.42 18.37 9.23
C TRP A 77 -31.36 17.43 10.02
N LEU A 78 -31.29 16.14 9.71
CA LEU A 78 -32.04 15.08 10.40
C LEU A 78 -31.13 14.35 11.39
N SER A 79 -30.98 14.89 12.60
CA SER A 79 -30.20 14.25 13.67
C SER A 79 -30.82 12.94 14.17
N ASP A 80 -32.15 12.82 14.13
CA ASP A 80 -32.87 11.70 14.76
C ASP A 80 -32.97 10.47 13.84
N HIS A 81 -32.41 10.53 12.63
CA HIS A 81 -32.51 9.44 11.68
C HIS A 81 -31.50 8.31 12.02
N PRO A 82 -31.88 7.02 11.96
CA PRO A 82 -31.00 5.90 12.29
C PRO A 82 -29.66 5.91 11.52
N VAL A 83 -29.67 6.36 10.27
CA VAL A 83 -28.45 6.47 9.44
C VAL A 83 -27.44 7.49 9.99
N ASP A 84 -27.90 8.63 10.52
CA ASP A 84 -27.00 9.64 11.11
C ASP A 84 -26.33 9.05 12.36
N TYR A 85 -27.12 8.37 13.20
CA TYR A 85 -26.63 7.63 14.36
C TYR A 85 -25.61 6.53 14.00
N LEU A 86 -25.89 5.71 12.97
CA LEU A 86 -24.97 4.65 12.55
C LEU A 86 -23.62 5.19 12.04
N LEU A 87 -23.64 6.30 11.31
CA LEU A 87 -22.44 6.87 10.71
C LEU A 87 -21.61 7.70 11.68
N ASN A 88 -22.22 8.27 12.72
CA ASN A 88 -21.55 9.21 13.62
C ASN A 88 -21.37 8.71 15.06
N GLU A 89 -22.23 7.80 15.55
CA GLU A 89 -22.22 7.34 16.95
C GLU A 89 -21.84 5.87 17.09
N CYS A 90 -22.59 4.97 16.44
CA CYS A 90 -22.39 3.52 16.61
C CYS A 90 -22.68 2.74 15.31
N PRO A 91 -21.67 2.44 14.48
CA PRO A 91 -21.87 1.68 13.25
C PRO A 91 -22.16 0.20 13.53
N ASN A 92 -21.51 -0.37 14.54
CA ASN A 92 -21.67 -1.75 14.98
C ASN A 92 -21.20 -1.89 16.44
N ASP A 93 -21.50 -3.04 17.05
CA ASP A 93 -21.18 -3.30 18.46
C ASP A 93 -19.67 -3.39 18.77
N CYS A 94 -18.83 -3.51 17.75
CA CYS A 94 -17.41 -3.83 17.91
C CYS A 94 -16.45 -2.67 17.62
N GLN A 95 -16.89 -1.64 16.91
CA GLN A 95 -16.03 -0.58 16.36
C GLN A 95 -16.63 0.79 16.58
N THR A 96 -15.76 1.78 16.80
CA THR A 96 -16.17 3.18 16.79
C THR A 96 -16.42 3.67 15.35
N PRO A 97 -17.23 4.73 15.15
CA PRO A 97 -17.45 5.33 13.83
C PRO A 97 -16.14 5.71 13.12
N PHE A 98 -15.18 6.22 13.89
CA PHE A 98 -13.85 6.53 13.41
C PHE A 98 -13.14 5.28 12.86
N GLN A 99 -13.12 4.18 13.62
CA GLN A 99 -12.50 2.93 13.19
C GLN A 99 -13.20 2.35 11.96
N PHE A 100 -14.53 2.42 11.91
CA PHE A 100 -15.33 1.96 10.77
C PHE A 100 -15.00 2.72 9.48
N LYS A 101 -15.11 4.06 9.51
CA LYS A 101 -14.80 4.94 8.37
C LYS A 101 -13.35 4.76 7.91
N ARG A 102 -12.41 4.71 8.85
CA ARG A 102 -10.99 4.47 8.58
C ARG A 102 -10.80 3.13 7.87
N THR A 103 -11.42 2.06 8.37
CA THR A 103 -11.30 0.71 7.79
C THR A 103 -11.83 0.67 6.36
N LEU A 104 -13.02 1.23 6.12
CA LEU A 104 -13.60 1.30 4.78
C LEU A 104 -12.72 2.12 3.81
N MET A 105 -12.22 3.27 4.26
CA MET A 105 -11.35 4.09 3.41
C MET A 105 -10.04 3.37 3.09
N ARG A 106 -9.43 2.66 4.06
CA ARG A 106 -8.24 1.84 3.81
C ARG A 106 -8.49 0.73 2.79
N HIS A 107 -9.61 0.02 2.90
CA HIS A 107 -10.00 -1.00 1.91
C HIS A 107 -10.14 -0.39 0.50
N CYS A 108 -10.77 0.79 0.41
CA CYS A 108 -10.94 1.51 -0.85
C CYS A 108 -9.59 1.94 -1.46
N LEU A 109 -8.68 2.49 -0.67
CA LEU A 109 -7.37 2.97 -1.15
C LEU A 109 -6.40 1.84 -1.52
N LEU A 110 -6.46 0.70 -0.82
CA LEU A 110 -5.53 -0.41 -1.06
C LEU A 110 -6.04 -1.35 -2.14
N ASN A 111 -7.31 -1.74 -2.06
CA ASN A 111 -7.91 -2.78 -2.91
C ASN A 111 -8.86 -2.20 -3.97
N GLY A 112 -9.15 -0.90 -3.91
CA GLY A 112 -10.03 -0.21 -4.88
C GLY A 112 -11.50 -0.34 -4.52
N ASN A 113 -11.83 -1.23 -3.59
CA ASN A 113 -13.19 -1.60 -3.24
C ASN A 113 -13.27 -1.79 -1.73
N ALA A 114 -14.33 -1.27 -1.13
CA ALA A 114 -14.66 -1.49 0.28
C ALA A 114 -16.10 -1.96 0.41
N TYR A 115 -16.33 -2.91 1.32
CA TYR A 115 -17.62 -3.55 1.52
C TYR A 115 -18.02 -3.47 2.98
N ALA A 116 -19.27 -3.07 3.24
CA ALA A 116 -19.93 -3.29 4.51
C ALA A 116 -21.30 -3.93 4.28
N VAL A 117 -21.61 -4.96 5.06
CA VAL A 117 -22.95 -5.57 5.07
C VAL A 117 -23.86 -4.72 5.95
N ILE A 118 -25.02 -4.39 5.41
CA ILE A 118 -26.09 -3.69 6.10
C ILE A 118 -27.00 -4.73 6.73
N VAL A 119 -27.12 -4.71 8.05
CA VAL A 119 -28.09 -5.53 8.76
C VAL A 119 -29.36 -4.71 8.91
N TRP A 120 -30.43 -5.20 8.30
CA TRP A 120 -31.73 -4.55 8.34
C TRP A 120 -32.53 -4.99 9.56
N GLY A 121 -33.10 -4.03 10.28
CA GLY A 121 -34.06 -4.27 11.35
C GLY A 121 -35.41 -4.73 10.81
N ARG A 122 -36.27 -5.25 11.70
CA ARG A 122 -37.64 -5.68 11.34
C ARG A 122 -38.50 -4.53 10.82
N ASP A 123 -38.16 -3.31 11.19
CA ASP A 123 -38.85 -2.08 10.81
C ASP A 123 -38.40 -1.55 9.43
N GLY A 124 -37.53 -2.28 8.73
CA GLY A 124 -36.98 -1.89 7.42
C GLY A 124 -35.93 -0.79 7.48
N GLN A 125 -35.49 -0.39 8.68
CA GLN A 125 -34.41 0.57 8.90
C GLN A 125 -33.06 -0.15 9.08
N PRO A 126 -31.94 0.44 8.65
CA PRO A 126 -30.62 -0.14 8.89
C PRO A 126 -30.32 -0.14 10.39
N GLN A 127 -29.87 -1.27 10.93
CA GLN A 127 -29.58 -1.47 12.35
C GLN A 127 -28.07 -1.49 12.64
N SER A 128 -27.26 -2.05 11.74
CA SER A 128 -25.81 -2.06 11.89
C SER A 128 -25.08 -2.23 10.56
N LEU A 129 -23.81 -1.81 10.55
CA LEU A 129 -22.89 -1.86 9.42
C LEU A 129 -21.65 -2.66 9.79
N HIS A 130 -21.46 -3.81 9.16
CA HIS A 130 -20.31 -4.67 9.41
C HIS A 130 -19.34 -4.66 8.22
N PRO A 131 -18.14 -4.07 8.36
CA PRO A 131 -17.16 -4.07 7.28
C PRO A 131 -16.57 -5.48 7.08
N TYR A 132 -16.39 -5.87 5.83
CA TYR A 132 -15.72 -7.11 5.46
C TYR A 132 -14.43 -6.82 4.69
N PRO A 133 -13.38 -7.63 4.88
CA PRO A 133 -12.17 -7.51 4.09
C PRO A 133 -12.49 -7.80 2.61
N PRO A 134 -11.96 -7.01 1.64
CA PRO A 134 -12.28 -7.22 0.23
C PRO A 134 -11.83 -8.59 -0.31
N SER A 135 -10.84 -9.23 0.32
CA SER A 135 -10.40 -10.58 -0.04
C SER A 135 -11.44 -11.67 0.24
N ALA A 136 -12.42 -11.42 1.11
CA ALA A 136 -13.48 -12.35 1.45
C ALA A 136 -14.74 -12.18 0.57
N VAL A 137 -14.76 -11.16 -0.29
CA VAL A 137 -15.93 -10.76 -1.08
C VAL A 137 -15.67 -11.02 -2.56
N VAL A 138 -16.59 -11.74 -3.20
CA VAL A 138 -16.60 -11.94 -4.65
C VAL A 138 -17.82 -11.24 -5.23
N ALA A 139 -17.60 -10.14 -5.94
CA ALA A 139 -18.65 -9.43 -6.66
C ALA A 139 -18.97 -10.13 -7.99
N GLN A 140 -20.26 -10.33 -8.27
CA GLN A 140 -20.76 -10.94 -9.50
C GLN A 140 -21.77 -10.00 -10.17
N ARG A 141 -21.70 -9.92 -11.50
CA ARG A 141 -22.67 -9.18 -12.31
C ARG A 141 -23.73 -10.14 -12.81
N LEU A 142 -24.99 -9.86 -12.48
CA LEU A 142 -26.14 -10.63 -12.96
C LEU A 142 -26.59 -10.11 -14.34
N SER A 143 -27.38 -10.91 -15.05
CA SER A 143 -27.91 -10.63 -16.39
C SER A 143 -28.71 -9.33 -16.49
N ASP A 144 -29.32 -8.87 -15.39
CA ASP A 144 -30.10 -7.61 -15.32
C ASP A 144 -29.27 -6.37 -14.97
N HIS A 145 -27.94 -6.42 -15.15
CA HIS A 145 -27.01 -5.38 -14.66
C HIS A 145 -27.04 -5.13 -13.15
N ARG A 146 -27.70 -6.01 -12.39
CA ARG A 146 -27.68 -6.02 -10.92
C ARG A 146 -26.40 -6.66 -10.41
N PHE A 147 -26.03 -6.30 -9.19
CA PHE A 147 -24.86 -6.87 -8.51
C PHE A 147 -25.29 -7.84 -7.41
N ALA A 148 -24.58 -8.96 -7.32
CA ALA A 148 -24.62 -9.84 -6.17
C ALA A 148 -23.21 -9.95 -5.60
N TYR A 149 -23.14 -10.11 -4.28
CA TYR A 149 -21.87 -10.23 -3.59
C TYR A 149 -21.89 -11.52 -2.78
N THR A 150 -20.93 -12.39 -3.05
CA THR A 150 -20.76 -13.61 -2.28
C THR A 150 -19.66 -13.37 -1.25
N ILE A 151 -20.03 -13.42 0.02
CA ILE A 151 -19.11 -13.20 1.15
C ILE A 151 -18.85 -14.53 1.82
N THR A 152 -17.57 -14.83 2.02
CA THR A 152 -17.13 -15.97 2.84
C THR A 152 -16.82 -15.46 4.24
N GLU A 153 -17.59 -15.89 5.24
CA GLU A 153 -17.34 -15.50 6.63
C GLU A 153 -15.99 -16.05 7.10
N PRO A 154 -15.05 -15.20 7.55
CA PRO A 154 -13.69 -15.63 7.85
C PRO A 154 -13.61 -16.60 9.04
N TYR A 155 -14.54 -16.52 9.99
CA TYR A 155 -14.56 -17.39 11.17
C TYR A 155 -15.35 -18.68 10.96
N SER A 156 -16.54 -18.59 10.33
CA SER A 156 -17.40 -19.77 10.15
C SER A 156 -17.12 -20.54 8.86
N GLY A 157 -16.43 -19.95 7.89
CA GLY A 157 -16.25 -20.51 6.55
C GLY A 157 -17.54 -20.63 5.73
N LYS A 158 -18.66 -20.11 6.26
CA LYS A 158 -19.95 -20.13 5.58
C LYS A 158 -19.93 -19.09 4.47
N VAL A 159 -20.44 -19.51 3.32
CA VAL A 159 -20.60 -18.65 2.16
C VAL A 159 -22.05 -18.15 2.15
N LYS A 160 -22.22 -16.84 2.12
CA LYS A 160 -23.54 -16.20 2.00
C LYS A 160 -23.52 -15.20 0.85
N THR A 161 -24.56 -15.27 0.02
CA THR A 161 -24.76 -14.32 -1.06
C THR A 161 -25.71 -13.22 -0.59
N TYR A 162 -25.32 -11.99 -0.85
CA TYR A 162 -26.03 -10.78 -0.52
C TYR A 162 -26.39 -10.02 -1.80
N LEU A 163 -27.54 -9.35 -1.77
CA LEU A 163 -28.01 -8.50 -2.85
C LEU A 163 -27.38 -7.11 -2.79
N GLN A 164 -27.52 -6.34 -3.87
CA GLN A 164 -27.00 -4.98 -3.98
C GLN A 164 -27.51 -4.03 -2.88
N GLU A 165 -28.74 -4.22 -2.41
CA GLU A 165 -29.38 -3.39 -1.38
C GLU A 165 -28.90 -3.74 0.04
N GLU A 166 -28.28 -4.90 0.23
CA GLU A 166 -27.80 -5.38 1.53
C GLU A 166 -26.34 -5.03 1.79
N ILE A 167 -25.64 -4.45 0.81
CA ILE A 167 -24.22 -4.12 0.91
C ILE A 167 -23.96 -2.68 0.50
N LEU A 168 -23.26 -1.98 1.40
CA LEU A 168 -22.57 -0.74 1.07
C LEU A 168 -21.26 -1.07 0.36
N HIS A 169 -21.21 -0.81 -0.94
CA HIS A 169 -20.01 -0.97 -1.76
C HIS A 169 -19.44 0.40 -2.15
N LEU A 170 -18.28 0.74 -1.60
CA LEU A 170 -17.52 1.94 -1.98
C LEU A 170 -16.46 1.55 -3.02
N ARG A 171 -16.37 2.34 -4.09
CA ARG A 171 -15.47 2.08 -5.22
C ARG A 171 -14.54 3.27 -5.40
N TYR A 172 -13.25 3.00 -5.51
CA TYR A 172 -12.26 3.98 -5.96
C TYR A 172 -12.23 4.00 -7.50
N ALA A 173 -12.10 5.18 -8.11
CA ALA A 173 -11.91 5.42 -9.56
C ALA A 173 -12.28 4.23 -10.47
N THR A 174 -13.54 4.16 -10.87
CA THR A 174 -14.11 3.02 -11.61
C THR A 174 -14.18 3.33 -13.11
N GLU A 175 -13.66 2.45 -13.97
CA GLU A 175 -13.75 2.59 -15.43
C GLU A 175 -15.09 2.04 -15.97
N ASP A 176 -15.49 0.84 -15.52
CA ASP A 176 -16.69 0.14 -16.01
C ASP A 176 -17.93 0.32 -15.11
N GLY A 177 -17.82 1.07 -14.02
CA GLY A 177 -18.88 1.20 -13.00
C GLY A 177 -19.09 -0.03 -12.11
N PHE A 178 -18.35 -1.14 -12.31
CA PHE A 178 -18.53 -2.39 -11.55
C PHE A 178 -17.55 -2.55 -10.38
N LEU A 179 -16.25 -2.56 -10.66
CA LEU A 179 -15.17 -2.70 -9.68
C LEU A 179 -14.23 -1.51 -9.77
N GLY A 180 -13.90 -0.95 -8.60
CA GLY A 180 -12.94 0.13 -8.50
C GLY A 180 -11.50 -0.33 -8.68
N SER A 181 -10.69 0.54 -9.29
CA SER A 181 -9.25 0.32 -9.51
C SER A 181 -8.47 1.06 -8.44
N SER A 182 -7.73 0.37 -7.57
CA SER A 182 -7.00 1.04 -6.49
C SER A 182 -5.81 1.86 -7.01
N PRO A 183 -5.41 2.94 -6.29
CA PRO A 183 -4.13 3.61 -6.52
C PRO A 183 -2.93 2.68 -6.54
N VAL A 184 -2.96 1.62 -5.72
CA VAL A 184 -1.90 0.59 -5.69
C VAL A 184 -1.83 -0.17 -7.01
N THR A 185 -2.99 -0.52 -7.59
CA THR A 185 -3.08 -1.19 -8.90
C THR A 185 -2.67 -0.25 -10.03
N ILE A 186 -3.10 1.01 -10.00
CA ILE A 186 -2.77 2.02 -11.02
C ILE A 186 -1.26 2.32 -11.01
N CYS A 187 -0.68 2.56 -9.84
CA CYS A 187 0.74 2.90 -9.67
C CYS A 187 1.65 1.68 -9.43
N ARG A 188 1.18 0.48 -9.80
CA ARG A 188 1.83 -0.80 -9.51
C ARG A 188 3.28 -0.86 -9.96
N GLU A 189 3.60 -0.32 -11.14
CA GLU A 189 4.96 -0.35 -11.69
C GLU A 189 5.93 0.51 -10.85
N THR A 190 5.50 1.71 -10.45
CA THR A 190 6.30 2.61 -9.60
C THR A 190 6.52 2.02 -8.20
N LEU A 191 5.50 1.36 -7.66
CA LEU A 191 5.61 0.67 -6.37
C LEU A 191 6.54 -0.55 -6.47
N GLY A 192 6.45 -1.31 -7.55
CA GLY A 192 7.36 -2.43 -7.84
C GLY A 192 8.82 -2.01 -7.95
N LEU A 193 9.09 -0.86 -8.58
CA LEU A 193 10.43 -0.27 -8.63
C LEU A 193 10.92 0.10 -7.23
N GLY A 194 10.07 0.74 -6.41
CA GLY A 194 10.42 1.11 -5.04
C GLY A 194 10.72 -0.10 -4.14
N LEU A 195 9.95 -1.18 -4.30
CA LEU A 195 10.19 -2.45 -3.61
C LEU A 195 11.49 -3.12 -4.08
N ALA A 196 11.76 -3.13 -5.39
CA ALA A 196 13.00 -3.69 -5.95
C ALA A 196 14.22 -2.93 -5.43
N GLN A 197 14.17 -1.61 -5.39
CA GLN A 197 15.19 -0.77 -4.76
C GLN A 197 15.34 -1.13 -3.27
N GLN A 198 14.23 -1.28 -2.56
CA GLN A 198 14.28 -1.67 -1.15
C GLN A 198 14.98 -3.00 -0.92
N ARG A 199 14.66 -4.00 -1.74
CA ARG A 199 15.26 -5.32 -1.70
C ARG A 199 16.73 -5.28 -2.09
N HIS A 200 17.10 -4.53 -3.12
CA HIS A 200 18.49 -4.35 -3.53
C HIS A 200 19.35 -3.77 -2.40
N GLY A 201 18.89 -2.67 -1.79
CA GLY A 201 19.57 -2.08 -0.63
C GLY A 201 19.66 -3.03 0.57
N ALA A 202 18.57 -3.75 0.85
CA ALA A 202 18.56 -4.76 1.90
C ALA A 202 19.54 -5.91 1.61
N SER A 203 19.68 -6.34 0.35
CA SER A 203 20.65 -7.37 -0.06
C SER A 203 22.08 -6.89 0.10
N ILE A 204 22.41 -5.67 -0.37
CA ILE A 204 23.74 -5.08 -0.20
C ILE A 204 24.11 -5.01 1.29
N MET A 205 23.18 -4.55 2.14
CA MET A 205 23.41 -4.47 3.57
C MET A 205 23.52 -5.86 4.21
N LYS A 206 22.66 -6.81 3.80
CA LYS A 206 22.62 -8.18 4.32
C LYS A 206 23.88 -8.96 3.96
N ASP A 207 24.34 -8.89 2.72
CA ASP A 207 25.52 -9.61 2.24
C ASP A 207 26.83 -8.94 2.69
N GLY A 208 26.73 -7.69 3.17
CA GLY A 208 27.88 -6.87 3.58
C GLY A 208 28.56 -6.24 2.36
N MET A 209 29.13 -5.05 2.56
CA MET A 209 29.86 -4.27 1.54
C MET A 209 31.05 -5.00 0.88
N MET A 210 31.35 -6.25 1.26
CA MET A 210 32.44 -7.04 0.66
C MET A 210 32.13 -7.56 -0.75
N ALA A 211 30.93 -7.34 -1.29
CA ALA A 211 30.67 -7.55 -2.72
C ALA A 211 31.54 -6.66 -3.62
N ALA A 212 32.15 -5.60 -3.07
CA ALA A 212 33.05 -4.70 -3.75
C ALA A 212 34.51 -5.09 -3.50
N GLY A 213 34.92 -6.35 -3.75
CA GLY A 213 36.30 -6.77 -3.57
C GLY A 213 36.71 -7.81 -4.59
N VAL A 214 37.84 -7.59 -5.28
CA VAL A 214 38.45 -8.62 -6.14
C VAL A 214 39.62 -9.21 -5.40
N ILE A 215 39.60 -10.54 -5.23
CA ILE A 215 40.77 -11.28 -4.74
C ILE A 215 41.61 -11.63 -5.97
N LYS A 216 42.82 -11.06 -6.04
CA LYS A 216 43.79 -11.38 -7.08
C LYS A 216 44.70 -12.49 -6.57
N ALA A 217 44.77 -13.60 -7.30
CA ALA A 217 45.73 -14.67 -7.06
C ALA A 217 46.78 -14.66 -8.17
N ALA A 218 48.06 -14.76 -7.81
CA ALA A 218 49.17 -14.82 -8.76
C ALA A 218 49.25 -16.18 -9.48
N ASP A 219 48.81 -17.26 -8.83
CA ASP A 219 48.85 -18.63 -9.33
C ASP A 219 47.45 -19.14 -9.73
N TRP A 220 47.40 -20.08 -10.67
CA TRP A 220 46.15 -20.74 -11.08
C TRP A 220 45.57 -21.58 -9.93
N LEU A 221 44.31 -21.33 -9.59
CA LEU A 221 43.60 -22.09 -8.57
C LEU A 221 43.07 -23.40 -9.16
N ASP A 222 43.59 -24.53 -8.66
CA ASP A 222 43.00 -25.86 -8.91
C ASP A 222 41.65 -26.01 -8.16
N GLY A 223 40.73 -26.85 -8.64
CA GLY A 223 39.34 -26.93 -8.17
C GLY A 223 39.20 -27.19 -6.66
N ILE A 224 40.13 -27.94 -6.06
CA ILE A 224 40.16 -28.21 -4.61
C ILE A 224 40.59 -26.96 -3.82
N LYS A 225 41.54 -26.18 -4.36
CA LYS A 225 42.01 -24.94 -3.72
C LYS A 225 40.95 -23.84 -3.86
N GLY A 226 40.31 -23.73 -5.03
CA GLY A 226 39.22 -22.78 -5.28
C GLY A 226 38.00 -22.97 -4.38
N ASN A 227 37.63 -24.22 -4.08
CA ASN A 227 36.53 -24.49 -3.15
C ASN A 227 36.87 -24.09 -1.71
N LYS A 228 38.11 -24.33 -1.27
CA LYS A 228 38.56 -23.90 0.07
C LYS A 228 38.63 -22.37 0.20
N THR A 229 39.05 -21.66 -0.85
CA THR A 229 39.06 -20.18 -0.84
C THR A 229 37.65 -19.60 -0.86
N LEU A 230 36.72 -20.21 -1.61
CA LEU A 230 35.29 -19.84 -1.57
C LEU A 230 34.69 -20.08 -0.19
N GLU A 231 34.93 -21.24 0.43
CA GLU A 231 34.44 -21.54 1.78
C GLU A 231 35.02 -20.57 2.82
N ALA A 232 36.30 -20.21 2.68
CA ALA A 232 36.92 -19.18 3.51
C ALA A 232 36.24 -17.81 3.30
N LEU A 233 35.94 -17.43 2.06
CA LEU A 233 35.26 -16.17 1.73
C LEU A 233 33.82 -16.12 2.28
N GLU A 234 33.09 -17.24 2.22
CA GLU A 234 31.73 -17.33 2.77
C GLU A 234 31.69 -17.06 4.28
N ARG A 235 32.75 -17.38 5.03
CA ARG A 235 32.85 -17.07 6.47
C ARG A 235 32.89 -15.57 6.76
N TYR A 236 33.25 -14.76 5.77
CA TYR A 236 33.30 -13.29 5.87
C TYR A 236 32.10 -12.61 5.21
N LYS A 237 31.24 -13.37 4.50
CA LYS A 237 30.00 -12.85 3.92
C LYS A 237 28.99 -12.52 5.03
N GLY A 238 28.23 -11.46 4.83
CA GLY A 238 27.08 -11.11 5.63
C GLY A 238 27.28 -9.91 6.57
N ALA A 239 26.18 -9.23 6.91
CA ALA A 239 26.12 -8.06 7.79
C ALA A 239 26.82 -8.29 9.15
N ARG A 240 26.68 -9.49 9.73
CA ARG A 240 27.29 -9.87 11.01
C ARG A 240 28.82 -10.00 10.94
N ASN A 241 29.36 -10.19 9.75
CA ASN A 241 30.79 -10.33 9.49
C ASN A 241 31.39 -9.07 8.85
N ALA A 242 30.59 -8.01 8.67
CA ALA A 242 31.04 -6.73 8.15
C ALA A 242 32.16 -6.15 9.03
N GLY A 243 33.24 -5.68 8.39
CA GLY A 243 34.41 -5.11 9.08
C GLY A 243 35.47 -6.13 9.52
N LYS A 244 35.26 -7.44 9.30
CA LYS A 244 36.31 -8.44 9.50
C LYS A 244 37.30 -8.38 8.33
N THR A 245 38.59 -8.36 8.65
CA THR A 245 39.65 -8.47 7.63
C THR A 245 39.71 -9.92 7.12
N PRO A 246 39.58 -10.17 5.81
CA PRO A 246 39.73 -11.51 5.26
C PRO A 246 41.17 -11.98 5.43
N ILE A 247 41.37 -13.20 5.91
CA ILE A 247 42.70 -13.82 5.98
C ILE A 247 42.97 -14.45 4.61
N LEU A 248 44.05 -14.03 3.96
CA LEU A 248 44.47 -14.50 2.65
C LEU A 248 45.72 -15.38 2.76
N GLU A 249 45.68 -16.57 2.16
CA GLU A 249 46.82 -17.48 2.07
C GLU A 249 47.56 -17.32 0.73
N GLY A 250 48.87 -17.58 0.68
CA GLY A 250 49.59 -17.81 -0.58
C GLY A 250 49.72 -16.60 -1.53
N GLY A 251 49.99 -15.39 -1.01
CA GLY A 251 50.27 -14.21 -1.86
C GLY A 251 49.04 -13.65 -2.57
N MET A 252 47.83 -14.03 -2.16
CA MET A 252 46.60 -13.41 -2.64
C MET A 252 46.48 -11.98 -2.10
N GLU A 253 46.04 -11.05 -2.96
CA GLU A 253 45.80 -9.66 -2.60
C GLU A 253 44.31 -9.35 -2.63
N TYR A 254 43.78 -8.76 -1.54
CA TYR A 254 42.42 -8.24 -1.51
C TYR A 254 42.43 -6.80 -2.03
N GLN A 255 41.87 -6.58 -3.21
CA GLN A 255 41.62 -5.24 -3.71
C GLN A 255 40.18 -4.85 -3.36
N GLN A 256 40.02 -3.95 -2.38
CA GLN A 256 38.73 -3.33 -2.12
C GLN A 256 38.35 -2.43 -3.30
N LEU A 257 37.31 -2.80 -4.02
CA LEU A 257 36.61 -1.88 -4.91
C LEU A 257 35.85 -0.88 -4.03
N GLY A 258 35.97 0.41 -4.34
CA GLY A 258 35.15 1.43 -3.71
C GLY A 258 33.67 1.21 -4.02
N MET A 259 32.79 1.89 -3.27
CA MET A 259 31.37 1.97 -3.62
C MET A 259 31.27 2.47 -5.07
N SER A 260 30.53 1.77 -5.93
CA SER A 260 30.40 2.21 -7.31
C SER A 260 29.67 3.56 -7.34
N ASN A 261 29.96 4.41 -8.32
CA ASN A 261 29.23 5.68 -8.48
C ASN A 261 27.72 5.45 -8.61
N GLN A 262 27.32 4.31 -9.18
CA GLN A 262 25.91 3.91 -9.29
C GLN A 262 25.27 3.62 -7.93
N ASP A 263 25.99 2.98 -7.01
CA ASP A 263 25.50 2.73 -5.65
C ASP A 263 25.41 4.02 -4.82
N ALA A 264 26.36 4.94 -5.04
CA ALA A 264 26.37 6.26 -4.41
C ALA A 264 25.16 7.10 -4.87
N GLU A 265 24.92 7.12 -6.18
CA GLU A 265 23.78 7.79 -6.80
C GLU A 265 22.45 7.14 -6.38
N TRP A 266 22.42 5.79 -6.25
CA TRP A 266 21.26 5.09 -5.72
C TRP A 266 20.93 5.49 -4.28
N LEU A 267 21.93 5.55 -3.39
CA LEU A 267 21.73 6.04 -2.01
C LEU A 267 21.23 7.48 -1.96
N ALA A 268 21.76 8.36 -2.83
CA ALA A 268 21.28 9.73 -2.97
C ALA A 268 19.81 9.77 -3.45
N SER A 269 19.45 8.97 -4.46
CA SER A 269 18.08 8.87 -4.97
C SER A 269 17.08 8.38 -3.90
N ARG A 270 17.51 7.50 -3.00
CA ARG A 270 16.70 6.99 -1.88
C ARG A 270 16.49 8.04 -0.80
N ARG A 271 17.52 8.82 -0.45
CA ARG A 271 17.35 9.98 0.44
C ARG A 271 16.34 10.97 -0.14
N PHE A 272 16.49 11.31 -1.41
CA PHE A 272 15.56 12.22 -2.10
C PHE A 272 14.13 11.68 -2.11
N THR A 273 13.94 10.38 -2.42
CA THR A 273 12.62 9.75 -2.46
C THR A 273 11.95 9.67 -1.07
N ILE A 274 12.72 9.44 0.00
CA ILE A 274 12.19 9.41 1.36
C ILE A 274 11.82 10.83 1.82
N ASP A 275 12.64 11.82 1.51
CA ASP A 275 12.38 13.22 1.87
C ASP A 275 11.17 13.80 1.11
N ASP A 276 11.03 13.50 -0.18
CA ASP A 276 9.90 13.93 -1.01
C ASP A 276 8.59 13.24 -0.57
N LYS A 277 8.67 11.95 -0.20
CA LYS A 277 7.54 11.19 0.36
C LYS A 277 7.25 11.49 1.83
N SER A 278 8.14 12.20 2.53
CA SER A 278 7.93 12.57 3.92
C SER A 278 6.92 13.71 4.07
N GLY A 279 6.54 14.41 2.99
CA GLY A 279 5.31 15.22 2.88
C GLY A 279 4.98 16.17 4.04
N VAL A 280 5.94 16.45 4.90
CA VAL A 280 5.85 17.23 6.14
C VAL A 280 6.96 18.28 6.18
N MET A 281 7.86 18.32 5.18
CA MET A 281 8.74 19.47 5.02
C MET A 281 7.96 20.63 4.45
N CYS A 282 8.06 21.79 5.10
CA CYS A 282 7.52 23.00 4.49
C CYS A 282 8.31 23.30 3.20
N PRO A 283 7.67 23.90 2.18
CA PRO A 283 8.35 24.36 0.97
C PRO A 283 9.65 25.15 1.20
N ASN A 284 9.80 25.83 2.33
CA ASN A 284 11.03 26.54 2.68
C ASN A 284 12.12 25.63 3.26
N GLU A 285 11.77 24.60 4.05
CA GLU A 285 12.71 23.57 4.54
C GLU A 285 13.28 22.73 3.38
N ALA A 286 12.46 22.45 2.36
CA ALA A 286 12.93 21.79 1.15
C ALA A 286 13.93 22.67 0.37
N ARG A 287 13.66 23.98 0.25
CA ARG A 287 14.52 24.94 -0.46
C ARG A 287 15.84 25.20 0.25
N GLU A 288 15.83 25.31 1.58
CA GLU A 288 17.05 25.51 2.38
C GLU A 288 18.06 24.37 2.17
N ARG A 289 17.57 23.12 2.05
CA ARG A 289 18.41 21.95 1.80
C ARG A 289 18.95 21.85 0.39
N GLU A 290 18.24 22.39 -0.59
CA GLU A 290 18.72 22.56 -1.97
C GLU A 290 19.64 23.79 -2.14
N GLY A 291 19.92 24.52 -1.05
CA GLY A 291 20.74 25.74 -1.08
C GLY A 291 20.04 26.93 -1.75
N LEU A 292 18.71 26.88 -1.87
CA LEU A 292 17.88 27.91 -2.47
C LEU A 292 17.32 28.85 -1.40
N SER A 293 17.14 30.13 -1.75
CA SER A 293 16.56 31.11 -0.83
C SER A 293 15.08 30.81 -0.50
N PRO A 294 14.63 31.04 0.75
CA PRO A 294 13.23 30.86 1.13
C PRO A 294 12.27 31.73 0.29
N ARG A 295 11.05 31.24 0.07
CA ARG A 295 9.98 31.96 -0.62
C ARG A 295 8.94 32.46 0.39
N GLU A 296 8.44 33.67 0.17
CA GLU A 296 7.35 34.25 0.96
C GLU A 296 6.08 33.37 0.82
N GLY A 297 5.49 32.97 1.96
CA GLY A 297 4.35 32.04 2.03
C GLY A 297 4.72 30.53 1.97
N GLY A 298 6.01 30.18 1.90
CA GLY A 298 6.45 28.78 1.86
C GLY A 298 6.15 27.98 3.13
N ASP A 299 6.01 28.63 4.28
CA ASP A 299 5.71 27.97 5.56
C ASP A 299 4.20 27.79 5.81
N GLU A 300 3.35 28.46 5.03
CA GLU A 300 1.89 28.47 5.20
C GLU A 300 1.22 27.20 4.67
N PHE A 301 1.85 26.49 3.73
CA PHE A 301 1.37 25.21 3.19
C PHE A 301 1.18 24.11 4.26
N SER A 302 1.90 24.21 5.37
CA SER A 302 1.80 23.30 6.53
C SER A 302 0.59 23.59 7.43
N GLN A 303 -0.03 24.77 7.33
CA GLN A 303 -1.09 25.22 8.26
C GLN A 303 -2.52 25.12 7.71
N ALA A 304 -2.75 24.50 6.54
CA ALA A 304 -4.09 24.40 5.95
C ALA A 304 -5.14 23.70 6.85
N TRP A 305 -4.70 22.87 7.82
CA TRP A 305 -5.54 22.20 8.83
C TRP A 305 -5.78 23.02 10.10
N LYS A 306 -5.14 24.19 10.26
CA LYS A 306 -5.35 25.14 11.38
C LYS A 306 -6.36 26.24 11.04
N GLN A 307 -7.29 26.01 10.11
CA GLN A 307 -8.40 26.93 9.90
C GLN A 307 -9.34 26.88 11.11
N THR A 308 -9.06 27.67 12.14
CA THR A 308 -10.03 28.01 13.16
C THR A 308 -11.11 28.87 12.53
N VAL A 309 -12.30 28.32 12.36
CA VAL A 309 -13.48 29.10 11.99
C VAL A 309 -13.82 29.99 13.18
N GLU A 310 -13.48 31.28 13.10
CA GLU A 310 -13.99 32.27 14.04
C GLU A 310 -15.50 32.46 13.79
N ILE A 311 -16.31 31.77 14.58
CA ILE A 311 -17.75 32.03 14.64
C ILE A 311 -17.94 33.39 15.32
N LYS A 312 -18.19 34.44 14.52
CA LYS A 312 -18.62 35.74 15.05
C LYS A 312 -19.96 35.57 15.77
N LYS A 313 -19.95 35.53 17.11
CA LYS A 313 -21.16 35.72 17.92
C LYS A 313 -21.70 37.12 17.63
N GLN A 314 -22.95 37.21 17.15
CA GLN A 314 -23.69 38.46 17.13
C GLN A 314 -23.81 39.01 18.57
N PRO A 315 -23.60 40.31 18.81
CA PRO A 315 -23.77 40.89 20.13
C PRO A 315 -25.25 40.81 20.53
N GLU A 316 -25.48 40.21 21.70
CA GLU A 316 -26.76 40.20 22.40
C GLU A 316 -27.26 41.65 22.56
N GLY A 317 -28.38 41.97 21.91
CA GLY A 317 -29.08 43.23 22.11
C GLY A 317 -29.50 43.36 23.56
N LYS A 318 -28.94 44.37 24.26
CA LYS A 318 -29.42 44.81 25.57
C LYS A 318 -30.45 45.92 25.38
N ALA A 319 -31.64 45.66 25.94
CA ALA A 319 -32.72 46.56 26.34
C ALA A 319 -33.30 47.52 25.28
#